data_AF-A0A6J4BYS1-F1
#
_entry.id   AF-A0A6J4BYS1-F1
#
_cell.length_a   1.000
_cell.length_b   1.000
_cell.length_c   1.000
_cell.angle_alpha   90.00
_cell.angle_beta   90.00
_cell.angle_gamma   90.00
#
_symmetry.space_group_name_H-M   'P 1'
#
loop_
_entity.id
_entity.type
_entity.pdbx_description
1 polymer ?
#
loop_
_entity_poly.entity_id
_entity_poly.type
_entity_poly.pdbx_seq_one_letter_code
_entity_poly.pdbx_strand_id
1 'polypeptide(L)'
;MRNAEASYSRKRLRSIADEWREAYGDLEQPLNVLRDLDVRFSAKDVSERVLESLCINLMAGDIIAAHGRFVSECDLITRGGHYNNLRKTFLEILYIIGAIGVRFRKGGLYEWSFRNEPLLDYGALNDDTTFAIHPMLLRALNKRADPTSLV
;
A
#
# COMPACT_ATOMS: atom_id res chain seq x y z
N MET A 1 7.91 -26.43 4.19
CA MET A 1 8.32 -25.04 3.88
C MET A 1 7.15 -24.11 3.52
N ARG A 2 6.28 -24.45 2.55
CA ARG A 2 5.17 -23.56 2.11
C ARG A 2 4.25 -23.06 3.24
N ASN A 3 3.90 -23.92 4.20
CA ASN A 3 3.03 -23.53 5.32
C ASN A 3 3.72 -22.57 6.30
N ALA A 4 5.03 -22.70 6.49
CA ALA A 4 5.81 -21.82 7.36
C ALA A 4 5.97 -20.43 6.73
N GLU A 5 6.26 -20.36 5.43
CA GLU A 5 6.34 -19.11 4.66
C GLU A 5 5.00 -18.35 4.65
N ALA A 6 3.90 -19.06 4.42
CA ALA A 6 2.57 -18.46 4.46
C ALA A 6 2.18 -17.97 5.86
N SER A 7 2.52 -18.73 6.91
CA SER A 7 2.30 -18.31 8.30
C SER A 7 3.13 -17.07 8.66
N TYR A 8 4.40 -17.05 8.28
CA TYR A 8 5.28 -15.89 8.46
C TYR A 8 4.73 -14.65 7.75
N SER A 9 4.36 -14.78 6.47
CA SER A 9 3.82 -13.66 5.68
C SER A 9 2.54 -13.09 6.29
N ARG A 10 1.61 -13.94 6.74
CA ARG A 10 0.38 -13.48 7.42
C ARG A 10 0.67 -12.77 8.73
N LYS A 11 1.56 -13.33 9.56
CA LYS A 11 1.99 -12.67 10.80
C LYS A 11 2.59 -11.31 10.51
N ARG A 12 3.45 -11.22 9.49
CA ARG A 12 4.11 -9.96 9.13
C ARG A 12 3.14 -8.91 8.61
N LEU A 13 2.16 -9.28 7.78
CA LEU A 13 1.12 -8.36 7.32
C LEU A 13 0.33 -7.78 8.52
N ARG A 14 -0.06 -8.63 9.48
CA ARG A 14 -0.74 -8.18 10.70
C ARG A 14 0.17 -7.32 11.58
N SER A 15 1.44 -7.72 11.77
CA SER A 15 2.40 -6.94 12.57
C SER A 15 2.61 -5.54 12.00
N ILE A 16 2.67 -5.37 10.68
CA ILE A 16 2.77 -4.03 10.07
C ILE A 16 1.51 -3.21 10.37
N ALA A 17 0.32 -3.79 10.23
CA ALA A 17 -0.92 -3.09 10.54
C ALA A 17 -0.98 -2.68 12.03
N ASP A 18 -0.57 -3.56 12.95
CA ASP A 18 -0.56 -3.28 14.38
C ASP A 18 0.48 -2.20 14.75
N GLU A 19 1.69 -2.28 14.20
CA GLU A 19 2.82 -1.36 14.47
C GLU A 19 2.47 0.09 14.10
N TRP A 20 1.72 0.28 13.01
CA TRP A 20 1.42 1.59 12.46
C TRP A 20 -0.01 2.07 12.72
N ARG A 21 -0.79 1.31 13.50
CA ARG A 21 -2.20 1.63 13.80
C ARG A 21 -2.35 2.98 14.48
N GLU A 22 -1.47 3.31 15.43
CA GLU A 22 -1.53 4.59 16.15
C GLU A 22 -1.28 5.79 15.23
N ALA A 23 -0.43 5.62 14.19
CA ALA A 23 -0.07 6.70 13.28
C ALA A 23 -1.09 6.90 12.15
N TYR A 24 -1.65 5.81 11.60
CA TYR A 24 -2.45 5.86 10.37
C TYR A 24 -3.87 5.32 10.49
N GLY A 25 -4.24 4.71 11.62
CA GLY A 25 -5.55 4.10 11.85
C GLY A 25 -5.64 2.67 11.29
N ASP A 26 -6.82 2.29 10.78
CA ASP A 26 -7.00 0.98 10.15
C ASP A 26 -6.19 0.85 8.85
N LEU A 27 -5.23 -0.08 8.87
CA LEU A 27 -4.37 -0.43 7.74
C LEU A 27 -4.75 -1.76 7.09
N GLU A 28 -5.68 -2.54 7.66
CA GLU A 28 -6.09 -3.81 7.08
C GLU A 28 -6.78 -3.59 5.72
N GLN A 29 -7.69 -2.61 5.62
CA GLN A 29 -8.35 -2.30 4.34
C GLN A 29 -7.39 -1.75 3.28
N PRO A 30 -6.52 -0.75 3.56
CA PRO A 30 -5.49 -0.31 2.61
C PRO A 30 -4.55 -1.43 2.16
N LEU A 31 -4.10 -2.30 3.08
CA LEU A 31 -3.25 -3.44 2.72
C LEU A 31 -3.99 -4.48 1.89
N ASN A 32 -5.30 -4.65 2.10
CA ASN A 32 -6.13 -5.57 1.33
C ASN A 32 -6.26 -5.17 -0.14
N VAL A 33 -6.22 -3.86 -0.46
CA VAL A 33 -6.21 -3.35 -1.85
C VAL A 33 -5.06 -3.94 -2.67
N LEU A 34 -3.92 -4.24 -2.04
CA LEU A 34 -2.79 -4.86 -2.74
C LEU A 34 -3.13 -6.23 -3.34
N ARG A 35 -4.21 -6.91 -2.91
CA ARG A 35 -4.64 -8.17 -3.54
C ARG A 35 -5.15 -7.96 -4.96
N ASP A 36 -5.73 -6.80 -5.24
CA ASP A 36 -6.31 -6.48 -6.54
C ASP A 36 -5.31 -5.87 -7.52
N LEU A 37 -4.12 -5.49 -7.04
CA LEU A 37 -3.02 -4.97 -7.85
C LEU A 37 -2.04 -6.07 -8.27
N ASP A 38 -1.35 -5.92 -9.39
CA ASP A 38 -0.25 -6.81 -9.73
C ASP A 38 0.91 -6.69 -8.72
N VAL A 39 1.77 -7.72 -8.64
CA VAL A 39 2.97 -7.69 -7.77
C VAL A 39 3.82 -6.46 -8.08
N ARG A 40 3.86 -6.07 -9.35
CA ARG A 40 4.45 -4.85 -9.85
C ARG A 40 3.35 -4.05 -10.52
N PHE A 41 3.20 -2.81 -10.11
CA PHE A 41 2.14 -1.94 -10.61
C PHE A 41 2.71 -0.53 -10.75
N SER A 42 1.98 0.34 -11.42
CA SER A 42 2.28 1.75 -11.61
C SER A 42 1.28 2.61 -10.83
N ALA A 43 1.59 3.88 -10.62
CA ALA A 43 0.68 4.78 -9.91
C ALA A 43 -0.72 4.82 -10.55
N LYS A 44 -0.82 4.75 -11.89
CA LYS A 44 -2.10 4.70 -12.62
C LYS A 44 -2.92 3.43 -12.38
N ASP A 45 -2.30 2.31 -12.00
CA ASP A 45 -3.01 1.08 -11.69
C ASP A 45 -3.81 1.21 -10.39
N VAL A 46 -3.41 2.15 -9.52
CA VAL A 46 -4.21 2.62 -8.38
C VAL A 46 -5.28 3.60 -8.89
N SER A 47 -6.22 3.05 -9.65
CA SER A 47 -7.31 3.80 -10.28
C SER A 47 -8.30 4.37 -9.26
N GLU A 48 -9.11 5.35 -9.69
CA GLU A 48 -10.16 5.92 -8.84
C GLU A 48 -11.14 4.86 -8.35
N ARG A 49 -11.49 3.89 -9.20
CA ARG A 49 -12.37 2.76 -8.84
C ARG A 49 -11.81 1.91 -7.69
N VAL A 50 -10.49 1.68 -7.69
CA VAL A 50 -9.80 0.94 -6.61
C VAL A 50 -9.88 1.73 -5.30
N LEU A 51 -9.65 3.03 -5.36
CA LEU A 51 -9.68 3.91 -4.20
C LEU A 51 -11.10 4.17 -3.67
N GLU A 52 -12.10 4.23 -4.56
CA GLU A 52 -13.51 4.31 -4.20
C GLU A 52 -13.93 3.06 -3.42
N SER A 53 -13.53 1.88 -3.88
CA SER A 53 -13.80 0.62 -3.20
C SER A 53 -13.15 0.58 -1.81
N LEU A 54 -11.92 1.10 -1.67
CA LEU A 54 -11.26 1.27 -0.38
C LEU A 54 -12.08 2.18 0.55
N CYS A 55 -12.53 3.34 0.05
CA CYS A 55 -13.32 4.27 0.86
C CYS A 55 -14.67 3.69 1.30
N ILE A 56 -15.36 2.96 0.43
CA ILE A 56 -16.60 2.26 0.79
C ILE A 56 -16.33 1.27 1.93
N ASN A 57 -15.28 0.45 1.81
CA ASN A 57 -14.94 -0.56 2.83
C ASN A 57 -14.53 0.07 4.17
N LEU A 58 -13.77 1.17 4.14
CA LEU A 58 -13.38 1.91 5.35
C LEU A 58 -14.59 2.57 6.03
N MET A 59 -15.48 3.19 5.26
CA MET A 59 -16.65 3.89 5.81
C MET A 59 -17.79 2.94 6.24
N ALA A 60 -17.84 1.74 5.69
CA ALA A 60 -18.81 0.70 6.07
C ALA A 60 -18.39 -0.08 7.34
N GLY A 61 -17.16 0.10 7.83
CA GLY A 61 -16.66 -0.54 9.05
C GLY A 61 -17.24 0.04 10.34
N ASP A 62 -16.94 -0.60 11.48
CA ASP A 62 -17.37 -0.13 12.80
C ASP A 62 -16.80 1.26 13.13
N ILE A 63 -17.61 2.08 13.82
CA ILE A 63 -17.36 3.51 14.16
C ILE A 63 -16.00 3.73 14.86
N ILE A 64 -15.44 2.71 15.52
CA ILE A 64 -14.14 2.78 16.22
C ILE A 64 -12.97 2.91 15.21
N ALA A 65 -13.14 2.44 13.97
CA ALA A 65 -12.18 2.60 12.87
C ALA A 65 -12.27 3.96 12.17
N ALA A 66 -13.18 4.86 12.59
CA ALA A 66 -13.46 6.14 11.92
C ALA A 66 -12.36 7.22 12.05
N HIS A 67 -11.20 6.87 12.60
CA HIS A 67 -10.08 7.79 12.75
C HIS A 67 -8.84 7.21 12.08
N GLY A 68 -8.14 8.05 11.33
CA GLY A 68 -6.95 7.62 10.58
C GLY A 68 -6.82 8.39 9.29
N ARG A 69 -5.60 8.41 8.75
CA ARG A 69 -5.28 9.25 7.59
C ARG A 69 -6.14 8.88 6.38
N PHE A 70 -6.36 7.60 6.13
CA PHE A 70 -7.19 7.13 5.03
C PHE A 70 -8.66 7.50 5.16
N VAL A 71 -9.23 7.42 6.37
CA VAL A 71 -10.63 7.81 6.62
C VAL A 71 -10.81 9.31 6.39
N SER A 72 -9.87 10.13 6.84
CA SER A 72 -9.89 11.57 6.59
C SER A 72 -9.82 11.90 5.09
N GLU A 73 -8.95 11.24 4.33
CA GLU A 73 -8.90 11.42 2.87
C GLU A 73 -10.21 10.96 2.20
N CYS A 74 -10.80 9.84 2.64
CA CYS A 74 -12.09 9.37 2.12
C CYS A 74 -13.25 10.32 2.43
N ASP A 75 -13.31 10.93 3.63
CA ASP A 75 -14.29 11.99 3.95
C ASP A 75 -14.09 13.23 3.07
N LEU A 76 -12.86 13.56 2.68
CA LEU A 76 -12.63 14.63 1.70
C LEU A 76 -13.18 14.25 0.32
N ILE A 77 -13.01 13.00 -0.13
CA ILE A 77 -13.57 12.51 -1.39
C ILE A 77 -15.10 12.64 -1.40
N THR A 78 -15.80 12.25 -0.33
CA THR A 78 -17.27 12.36 -0.26
C THR A 78 -17.77 13.81 -0.34
N ARG A 79 -16.90 14.78 -0.02
CA ARG A 79 -17.17 16.23 -0.10
C ARG A 79 -16.67 16.87 -1.39
N GLY A 80 -16.30 16.07 -2.40
CA GLY A 80 -15.85 16.55 -3.72
C GLY A 80 -14.33 16.71 -3.86
N GLY A 81 -13.54 16.09 -2.98
CA GLY A 81 -12.08 16.04 -3.10
C GLY A 81 -11.59 15.23 -4.29
N HIS A 82 -10.28 15.32 -4.57
CA HIS A 82 -9.65 14.65 -5.71
C HIS A 82 -8.99 13.32 -5.33
N TYR A 83 -9.31 12.24 -6.05
CA TYR A 83 -8.70 10.92 -5.87
C TYR A 83 -7.18 10.89 -6.00
N ASN A 84 -6.59 11.88 -6.69
CA ASN A 84 -5.13 12.00 -6.77
C ASN A 84 -4.46 12.21 -5.41
N ASN A 85 -5.11 12.91 -4.47
CA ASN A 85 -4.56 13.11 -3.13
C ASN A 85 -4.59 11.80 -2.34
N LEU A 86 -5.73 11.10 -2.36
CA LEU A 86 -5.86 9.78 -1.76
C LEU A 86 -4.88 8.76 -2.37
N ARG A 87 -4.65 8.81 -3.69
CA ARG A 87 -3.64 7.97 -4.36
C ARG A 87 -2.24 8.24 -3.80
N LYS A 88 -1.86 9.50 -3.69
CA LYS A 88 -0.55 9.90 -3.13
C LYS A 88 -0.41 9.41 -1.70
N THR A 89 -1.41 9.65 -0.85
CA THR A 89 -1.43 9.18 0.54
C THR A 89 -1.39 7.66 0.64
N PHE A 90 -2.07 6.95 -0.24
CA PHE A 90 -2.01 5.49 -0.33
C PHE A 90 -0.58 5.02 -0.61
N LEU A 91 0.02 5.49 -1.71
CA LEU A 91 1.38 5.11 -2.09
C LEU A 91 2.42 5.52 -1.03
N GLU A 92 2.26 6.70 -0.44
CA GLU A 92 3.07 7.21 0.67
C GLU A 92 3.11 6.24 1.84
N ILE A 93 1.94 5.98 2.42
CA ILE A 93 1.84 5.24 3.67
C ILE A 93 2.31 3.81 3.44
N LEU A 94 1.89 3.18 2.34
CA LEU A 94 2.32 1.83 1.99
C LEU A 94 3.84 1.74 1.76
N TYR A 95 4.47 2.81 1.24
CA TYR A 95 5.92 2.88 1.13
C TYR A 95 6.56 3.03 2.51
N ILE A 96 6.13 4.00 3.32
CA ILE A 96 6.67 4.28 4.67
C ILE A 96 6.65 3.01 5.53
N ILE A 97 5.51 2.32 5.60
CA ILE A 97 5.36 1.10 6.41
C ILE A 97 6.08 -0.13 5.83
N GLY A 98 6.73 0.01 4.68
CA GLY A 98 7.53 -1.04 4.04
C GLY A 98 6.71 -2.11 3.33
N ALA A 99 5.44 -1.83 3.02
CA ALA A 99 4.57 -2.77 2.31
C ALA A 99 4.84 -2.77 0.80
N ILE A 100 5.27 -1.63 0.24
CA ILE A 100 5.68 -1.49 -1.15
C ILE A 100 7.05 -0.82 -1.27
N GLY A 101 7.73 -1.08 -2.37
CA GLY A 101 8.93 -0.37 -2.80
C GLY A 101 8.64 0.44 -4.06
N VAL A 102 9.44 1.47 -4.31
CA VAL A 102 9.29 2.38 -5.45
C VAL A 102 10.51 2.30 -6.35
N ARG A 103 10.32 2.49 -7.66
CA ARG A 103 11.40 2.62 -8.63
C ARG A 103 11.17 3.87 -9.47
N PHE A 104 11.95 4.91 -9.18
CA PHE A 104 11.84 6.23 -9.83
C PHE A 104 12.38 6.26 -11.27
N ARG A 105 13.36 5.41 -11.60
CA ARG A 105 14.00 5.38 -12.92
C ARG A 105 13.83 4.03 -13.59
N LYS A 106 13.51 4.05 -14.89
CA LYS A 106 13.46 2.83 -15.71
C LYS A 106 14.85 2.15 -15.70
N GLY A 107 14.89 0.89 -15.28
CA GLY A 107 16.14 0.12 -15.14
C GLY A 107 16.87 0.28 -13.80
N GLY A 108 16.38 1.13 -12.89
CA GLY A 108 16.88 1.20 -11.51
C GLY A 108 16.38 0.04 -10.63
N LEU A 109 16.95 -0.05 -9.43
CA LEU A 109 16.49 -0.99 -8.39
C LEU A 109 15.25 -0.44 -7.68
N TYR A 110 14.51 -1.32 -7.01
CA TYR A 110 13.45 -0.90 -6.10
C TYR A 110 14.05 -0.39 -4.79
N GLU A 111 13.60 0.80 -4.42
CA GLU A 111 13.90 1.46 -3.17
C GLU A 111 12.86 1.07 -2.12
N TRP A 112 13.31 0.85 -0.90
CA TRP A 112 12.46 0.44 0.21
C TRP A 112 12.71 1.38 1.39
N SER A 113 11.64 1.83 2.05
CA SER A 113 11.71 2.81 3.15
C SER A 113 12.68 2.41 4.26
N PHE A 114 12.79 1.12 4.55
CA PHE A 114 13.66 0.58 5.61
C PHE A 114 15.14 0.49 5.23
N ARG A 115 15.50 0.69 3.96
CA ARG A 115 16.89 0.63 3.46
C ARG A 115 17.46 1.97 3.03
N ASN A 116 16.61 2.80 2.43
CA ASN A 116 17.02 4.04 1.78
C ASN A 116 16.54 5.23 2.61
N GLU A 117 15.57 5.98 2.09
CA GLU A 117 14.93 7.09 2.78
C GLU A 117 13.46 6.75 3.07
N PRO A 118 12.96 7.05 4.28
CA PRO A 118 11.58 6.74 4.67
C PRO A 118 10.58 7.68 3.99
N LEU A 119 11.02 8.80 3.44
CA LEU A 119 10.16 9.78 2.77
C LEU A 119 10.20 9.58 1.26
N LEU A 120 9.03 9.69 0.65
CA LEU A 120 8.87 9.54 -0.78
C LEU A 120 8.75 10.94 -1.41
N ASP A 121 9.64 11.27 -2.34
CA ASP A 121 9.60 12.57 -3.04
C ASP A 121 8.43 12.60 -4.05
N TYR A 122 7.33 13.25 -3.69
CA TYR A 122 6.18 13.43 -4.57
C TYR A 122 6.48 14.22 -5.83
N GLY A 123 7.49 15.09 -5.83
CA GLY A 123 7.92 15.82 -7.02
C GLY A 123 8.51 14.90 -8.09
N ALA A 124 9.07 13.77 -7.67
CA ALA A 124 9.62 12.74 -8.55
C ALA A 124 8.58 11.69 -9.01
N LEU A 125 7.40 11.65 -8.39
CA LEU A 125 6.33 10.73 -8.77
C LEU A 125 5.58 11.20 -10.02
N ASN A 126 5.45 10.29 -10.97
CA ASN A 126 4.55 10.41 -12.12
C ASN A 126 3.68 9.14 -12.26
N ASP A 127 2.68 9.20 -13.14
CA ASP A 127 1.73 8.09 -13.34
C ASP A 127 2.40 6.77 -13.78
N ASP A 128 3.56 6.86 -14.42
CA ASP A 128 4.36 5.72 -14.88
C ASP A 128 5.38 5.23 -13.83
N THR A 129 5.41 5.85 -12.66
CA THR A 129 6.30 5.41 -11.57
C THR A 129 5.87 4.03 -11.12
N THR A 130 6.82 3.10 -11.11
CA THR A 130 6.54 1.69 -10.82
C THR A 130 6.82 1.36 -9.37
N PHE A 131 5.93 0.57 -8.78
CA PHE A 131 5.98 0.06 -7.43
C PHE A 131 6.06 -1.47 -7.46
N ALA A 132 6.48 -2.05 -6.34
CA ALA A 132 6.45 -3.49 -6.13
C ALA A 132 5.99 -3.81 -4.71
N ILE A 133 5.10 -4.80 -4.58
CA ILE A 133 4.69 -5.33 -3.29
C ILE A 133 5.87 -6.07 -2.64
N HIS A 134 6.15 -5.79 -1.37
CA HIS A 134 7.28 -6.40 -0.68
C HIS A 134 7.17 -7.94 -0.66
N PRO A 135 8.22 -8.70 -1.01
CA PRO A 135 8.20 -10.17 -1.07
C PRO A 135 7.65 -10.85 0.20
N MET A 136 7.94 -10.27 1.36
CA MET A 136 7.46 -10.73 2.67
C MET A 136 5.92 -10.81 2.78
N LEU A 137 5.17 -10.03 1.99
CA LEU A 137 3.71 -9.95 2.06
C LEU A 137 3.00 -10.79 0.99
N LEU A 138 3.72 -11.26 -0.03
CA LEU A 138 3.11 -11.89 -1.21
C LEU A 138 2.26 -13.11 -0.85
N ARG A 139 2.72 -13.97 0.07
CA ARG A 139 1.95 -15.15 0.47
C ARG A 139 0.67 -14.81 1.23
N ALA A 140 0.69 -13.78 2.08
CA ALA A 140 -0.51 -13.28 2.75
C ALA A 140 -1.52 -12.66 1.77
N LEU A 141 -1.04 -12.15 0.64
CA LEU A 141 -1.84 -11.56 -0.43
C LEU A 141 -2.18 -12.56 -1.55
N ASN A 142 -1.89 -13.84 -1.37
CA ASN A 142 -2.08 -14.91 -2.38
C ASN A 142 -1.35 -14.66 -3.71
N LYS A 143 -0.24 -13.93 -3.68
CA LYS A 143 0.62 -13.66 -4.83
C LYS A 143 1.84 -14.57 -4.85
N ARG A 144 2.38 -14.80 -6.04
CA ARG A 144 3.63 -15.53 -6.23
C ARG A 144 4.78 -14.53 -6.36
N ALA A 145 5.94 -14.88 -5.83
CA ALA A 145 7.16 -14.11 -6.08
C ALA A 145 7.48 -14.12 -7.57
N ASP A 146 7.75 -12.94 -8.12
CA ASP A 146 8.39 -12.82 -9.43
C ASP A 146 9.89 -13.09 -9.21
N PRO A 147 10.55 -13.93 -10.03
CA PRO A 147 11.99 -14.20 -9.95
C PRO A 147 12.86 -12.93 -9.86
N THR A 148 12.32 -11.82 -10.33
CA THR A 148 12.98 -10.51 -10.40
C THR A 148 12.68 -9.62 -9.18
N SER A 149 11.89 -10.06 -8.19
CA SER A 149 11.50 -9.28 -7.00
C SER A 149 12.58 -9.16 -5.91
N LEU A 150 13.69 -9.91 -6.05
CA LEU A 150 14.73 -10.03 -5.02
C LEU A 150 16.04 -9.33 -5.38
N VAL A 151 16.10 -8.65 -6.53
CA VAL A 151 17.30 -7.94 -7.03
C VAL A 151 17.04 -6.45 -7.04
#